data_AF-A0A371NV40-F1
#
_entry.id   AF-A0A371NV40-F1
#
_cell.length_a   1.000
_cell.length_b   1.000
_cell.length_c   1.000
_cell.angle_alpha   90.00
_cell.angle_beta   90.00
_cell.angle_gamma   90.00
#
_symmetry.space_group_name_H-M   'P 1'
#
loop_
_entity.id
_entity.type
_entity.pdbx_description
1 polymer ?
#
loop_
_entity_poly.entity_id
_entity_poly.type
_entity_poly.pdbx_seq_one_letter_code
_entity_poly.pdbx_strand_id
1 'polypeptide(L)'
;MSTDERWIDENGDPIDEDHRGLVYDIRTLVDRRRALGIFGGIAATALLAACAPQTTGSEASEAPQGAPGGAPPAEDDSDLLEGEVPNETAGPYPADGSNGVNVLDDSGIVRSDIRSSFGSSQTTAAGVSLEIVLTVRDAATGSALAGAGVYLWHCDRDGNYSLYSDAAKDENYLRGVQQTDEDGTVRFTSIYPACYSGRWPHIHFEVYEDVDTAVATGPIVKTSQIALPEEANAKVYATSGYEQSVRNASQVTLTGDNVFGDDGGIHQIATMTGSVSGGYTAALTIAV
;
A
#
# COMPACT_ATOMS: atom_id res chain seq x y z
N MET A 1 16.89 36.89 30.03
CA MET A 1 18.25 36.96 29.46
C MET A 1 18.90 35.60 29.68
N SER A 2 19.51 35.07 28.60
CA SER A 2 20.24 33.79 28.51
C SER A 2 19.36 32.54 28.42
N THR A 3 19.49 31.64 27.45
CA THR A 3 20.44 31.54 26.32
C THR A 3 19.86 30.55 25.31
N ASP A 4 19.72 30.98 24.06
CA ASP A 4 19.43 30.12 22.92
C ASP A 4 20.76 29.50 22.45
N GLU A 5 21.01 28.24 22.81
CA GLU A 5 22.19 27.49 22.39
C GLU A 5 22.05 27.09 20.92
N ARG A 6 22.34 28.04 20.04
CA ARG A 6 22.53 27.78 18.61
C ARG A 6 23.87 27.09 18.39
N TRP A 7 23.83 25.93 17.77
CA TRP A 7 25.02 25.19 17.37
C TRP A 7 25.68 25.90 16.19
N ILE A 8 27.02 25.97 16.19
CA ILE A 8 27.83 26.68 15.21
C ILE A 8 28.94 25.73 14.75
N ASP A 9 29.30 25.78 13.47
CA ASP A 9 30.38 24.95 12.92
C ASP A 9 31.79 25.52 13.23
N GLU A 10 32.83 24.85 12.72
CA GLU A 10 34.24 25.24 12.92
C GLU A 10 34.62 26.59 12.26
N ASN A 11 33.76 27.13 11.40
CA ASN A 11 33.96 28.39 10.68
C ASN A 11 33.12 29.54 11.24
N GLY A 12 32.26 29.28 12.24
CA GLY A 12 31.46 30.31 12.89
C GLY A 12 30.07 30.53 12.28
N ASP A 13 29.65 29.66 11.36
CA ASP A 13 28.37 29.78 10.68
C ASP A 13 27.26 28.98 11.41
N PRO A 14 26.02 29.53 11.51
CA PRO A 14 24.90 28.83 12.12
C PRO A 14 24.49 27.64 11.25
N ILE A 15 24.44 26.46 11.85
CA ILE A 15 24.05 25.22 11.17
C ILE A 15 22.53 25.15 11.07
N ASP A 16 22.04 25.16 9.83
CA ASP A 16 20.62 25.00 9.47
C ASP A 16 20.13 23.55 9.72
N GLU A 17 18.89 23.38 10.17
CA GLU A 17 18.34 22.10 10.64
C GLU A 17 18.14 21.06 9.52
N ASP A 18 18.19 21.49 8.25
CA ASP A 18 17.91 20.66 7.07
C ASP A 18 19.06 19.74 6.60
N HIS A 19 20.21 19.73 7.28
CA HIS A 19 21.38 18.92 6.87
C HIS A 19 21.61 17.64 7.68
N ARG A 20 20.69 17.26 8.58
CA ARG A 20 20.85 16.07 9.43
C ARG A 20 20.52 14.73 8.75
N GLY A 21 19.89 14.73 7.58
CA GLY A 21 19.53 13.48 6.87
C GLY A 21 20.69 12.83 6.10
N LEU A 22 21.57 13.63 5.50
CA LEU A 22 22.57 13.12 4.54
C LEU A 22 23.77 12.41 5.20
N VAL A 23 24.04 12.66 6.48
CA VAL A 23 25.17 12.05 7.20
C VAL A 23 24.85 10.64 7.69
N TYR A 24 23.56 10.30 7.86
CA TYR A 24 23.14 8.94 8.21
C TYR A 24 23.09 8.01 6.99
N ASP A 25 22.82 8.51 5.79
CA ASP A 25 22.74 7.69 4.57
C ASP A 25 24.10 7.31 3.95
N ILE A 26 25.15 8.11 4.18
CA ILE A 26 26.48 7.79 3.65
C ILE A 26 27.14 6.62 4.40
N ARG A 27 26.82 6.41 5.69
CA ARG A 27 27.36 5.25 6.44
C ARG A 27 26.68 3.95 6.00
N THR A 28 25.38 3.99 5.70
CA THR A 28 24.61 2.81 5.26
C THR A 28 24.95 2.36 3.84
N LEU A 29 25.30 3.30 2.95
CA LEU A 29 25.65 3.00 1.55
C LEU A 29 27.07 2.42 1.36
N VAL A 30 27.98 2.61 2.32
CA VAL A 30 29.35 2.07 2.26
C VAL A 30 29.41 0.60 2.68
N ASP A 31 28.52 0.14 3.58
CA ASP A 31 28.48 -1.26 4.03
C ASP A 31 27.91 -2.21 2.96
N ARG A 32 26.98 -1.75 2.13
CA ARG A 32 26.37 -2.58 1.06
C ARG A 32 27.30 -2.83 -0.13
N ARG A 33 28.32 -2.00 -0.33
CA ARG A 33 29.26 -2.13 -1.47
C ARG A 33 30.38 -3.14 -1.25
N ARG A 34 30.45 -3.78 -0.07
CA ARG A 34 31.42 -4.82 0.27
C ARG A 34 30.85 -6.25 0.28
N ALA A 35 29.57 -6.43 -0.01
CA ALA A 35 28.90 -7.74 0.02
C ALA A 35 28.71 -8.41 -1.36
N LEU A 36 28.98 -7.74 -2.48
CA LEU A 36 28.96 -8.32 -3.83
C LEU A 36 30.38 -8.47 -4.36
N GLY A 37 31.09 -9.44 -3.81
CA GLY A 37 32.42 -9.80 -4.27
C GLY A 37 32.88 -11.06 -3.59
N ILE A 38 32.25 -12.20 -3.87
CA ILE A 38 32.78 -13.57 -3.76
C ILE A 38 31.72 -14.53 -4.37
N PHE A 39 32.20 -15.55 -5.10
CA PHE A 39 31.51 -16.50 -6.02
C PHE A 39 31.30 -15.91 -7.44
N GLY A 40 32.19 -16.02 -8.44
CA GLY A 40 33.02 -17.18 -8.87
C GLY A 40 32.11 -18.27 -9.44
N GLY A 41 32.06 -18.67 -10.70
CA GLY A 41 32.94 -18.55 -11.88
C GLY A 41 32.98 -19.93 -12.57
N ILE A 42 32.88 -19.97 -13.92
CA ILE A 42 33.27 -21.09 -14.85
C ILE A 42 32.24 -22.27 -14.89
N ALA A 43 31.81 -22.92 -15.99
CA ALA A 43 32.30 -23.12 -17.36
C ALA A 43 31.22 -23.72 -18.31
N ALA A 44 31.48 -23.53 -19.61
CA ALA A 44 31.39 -24.50 -20.72
C ALA A 44 30.06 -24.80 -21.45
N THR A 45 30.15 -24.50 -22.75
CA THR A 45 29.38 -24.87 -23.94
C THR A 45 29.31 -26.38 -24.23
N ALA A 46 28.21 -26.84 -24.87
CA ALA A 46 28.26 -27.78 -26.00
C ALA A 46 26.89 -27.89 -26.73
N LEU A 47 26.92 -27.66 -28.05
CA LEU A 47 25.90 -28.04 -29.03
C LEU A 47 25.80 -29.56 -29.16
N LEU A 48 24.64 -30.11 -29.58
CA LEU A 48 24.53 -31.19 -30.57
C LEU A 48 23.06 -31.45 -30.94
N ALA A 49 22.80 -31.49 -32.25
CA ALA A 49 21.56 -31.88 -32.90
C ALA A 49 21.48 -33.42 -33.06
N ALA A 50 20.28 -34.00 -33.08
CA ALA A 50 20.01 -35.28 -33.76
C ALA A 50 18.52 -35.43 -34.09
N CYS A 51 18.24 -35.79 -35.34
CA CYS A 51 16.92 -35.98 -35.94
C CYS A 51 16.50 -37.46 -35.99
N ALA A 52 15.18 -37.68 -35.84
CA ALA A 52 14.31 -38.66 -36.54
C ALA A 52 14.44 -40.17 -36.21
N PRO A 53 13.52 -41.08 -36.67
CA PRO A 53 12.23 -40.91 -37.37
C PRO A 53 11.04 -41.83 -36.91
N GLN A 54 9.82 -41.52 -37.41
CA GLN A 54 8.73 -42.41 -37.95
C GLN A 54 8.12 -43.54 -37.09
N THR A 55 6.86 -44.03 -37.20
CA THR A 55 5.55 -43.75 -37.86
C THR A 55 4.58 -44.86 -37.37
N THR A 56 3.29 -44.75 -37.72
CA THR A 56 2.18 -45.74 -37.71
C THR A 56 1.26 -45.69 -36.46
N GLY A 57 -0.06 -45.61 -36.56
CA GLY A 57 -0.98 -45.63 -37.70
C GLY A 57 -2.39 -45.13 -37.31
N SER A 58 -3.17 -44.73 -38.30
CA SER A 58 -4.58 -44.31 -38.18
C SER A 58 -5.52 -45.49 -37.99
N GLU A 59 -6.58 -45.31 -37.19
CA GLU A 59 -7.94 -45.79 -37.50
C GLU A 59 -8.97 -44.75 -37.04
N ALA A 60 -10.11 -44.73 -37.74
CA ALA A 60 -11.04 -43.63 -37.82
C ALA A 60 -12.40 -43.91 -37.16
N SER A 61 -13.07 -42.80 -36.80
CA SER A 61 -14.51 -42.56 -36.71
C SER A 61 -15.37 -43.33 -35.70
N GLU A 62 -15.98 -42.58 -34.78
CA GLU A 62 -17.44 -42.58 -34.61
C GLU A 62 -17.88 -41.28 -33.90
N ALA A 63 -18.96 -40.67 -34.39
CA ALA A 63 -19.69 -39.60 -33.72
C ALA A 63 -21.06 -40.15 -33.31
N PRO A 64 -21.61 -39.71 -32.18
CA PRO A 64 -22.98 -39.20 -32.26
C PRO A 64 -23.23 -37.91 -31.46
N GLN A 65 -24.30 -37.25 -31.87
CA GLN A 65 -24.83 -35.96 -31.42
C GLN A 65 -25.61 -36.06 -30.09
N GLY A 66 -25.60 -34.97 -29.28
CA GLY A 66 -26.84 -34.31 -28.83
C GLY A 66 -27.30 -34.39 -27.35
N ALA A 67 -26.96 -33.32 -26.60
CA ALA A 67 -27.74 -32.58 -25.55
C ALA A 67 -27.97 -33.19 -24.14
N PRO A 68 -28.34 -32.40 -23.09
CA PRO A 68 -28.37 -30.93 -22.91
C PRO A 68 -27.66 -30.40 -21.62
N GLY A 69 -27.42 -29.08 -21.57
CA GLY A 69 -27.44 -28.21 -20.38
C GLY A 69 -26.79 -28.66 -19.07
N GLY A 70 -25.49 -28.39 -18.92
CA GLY A 70 -24.85 -28.19 -17.61
C GLY A 70 -24.39 -26.74 -17.52
N ALA A 71 -24.76 -26.05 -16.44
CA ALA A 71 -24.14 -24.77 -16.10
C ALA A 71 -22.61 -24.96 -16.07
N PRO A 72 -21.81 -24.00 -16.58
CA PRO A 72 -20.36 -24.09 -16.40
C PRO A 72 -20.10 -24.15 -14.88
N PRO A 73 -19.16 -25.01 -14.43
CA PRO A 73 -18.71 -24.93 -13.05
C PRO A 73 -18.22 -23.49 -12.81
N ALA A 74 -18.51 -22.96 -11.63
CA ALA A 74 -17.86 -21.73 -11.17
C ALA A 74 -16.37 -21.94 -11.35
N GLU A 75 -15.74 -21.10 -12.17
CA GLU A 75 -14.30 -21.12 -12.27
C GLU A 75 -13.80 -20.72 -10.89
N ASP A 76 -13.19 -21.68 -10.22
CA ASP A 76 -12.32 -21.43 -9.08
C ASP A 76 -11.19 -20.58 -9.66
N ASP A 77 -11.37 -19.27 -9.59
CA ASP A 77 -10.34 -18.28 -9.92
C ASP A 77 -9.32 -18.33 -8.79
N SER A 78 -8.66 -19.47 -8.67
CA SER A 78 -7.37 -19.61 -8.02
C SER A 78 -6.34 -18.96 -8.93
N ASP A 79 -6.54 -17.68 -9.23
CA ASP A 79 -5.44 -16.78 -9.52
C ASP A 79 -4.69 -16.70 -8.19
N LEU A 80 -3.80 -17.67 -7.99
CA LEU A 80 -2.81 -17.59 -6.93
C LEU A 80 -2.12 -16.27 -7.19
N LEU A 81 -2.39 -15.27 -6.34
CA LEU A 81 -1.68 -14.01 -6.34
C LEU A 81 -0.20 -14.35 -6.48
N GLU A 82 0.41 -13.95 -7.59
CA GLU A 82 1.81 -14.27 -7.87
C GLU A 82 2.69 -13.48 -6.89
N GLY A 83 2.89 -14.02 -5.69
CA GLY A 83 3.77 -13.44 -4.68
C GLY A 83 3.07 -12.75 -3.51
N GLU A 84 3.77 -12.71 -2.39
CA GLU A 84 3.44 -11.93 -1.20
C GLU A 84 3.53 -10.43 -1.53
N VAL A 85 2.61 -9.63 -0.99
CA VAL A 85 2.68 -8.16 -1.14
C VAL A 85 4.01 -7.65 -0.54
N PRO A 86 4.73 -6.76 -1.24
CA PRO A 86 5.98 -6.21 -0.72
C PRO A 86 5.82 -5.58 0.66
N ASN A 87 6.82 -5.81 1.52
CA ASN A 87 6.93 -5.07 2.78
C ASN A 87 7.40 -3.65 2.47
N GLU A 88 6.60 -2.66 2.88
CA GLU A 88 6.94 -1.25 2.71
C GLU A 88 7.20 -0.56 4.04
N THR A 89 7.76 0.64 3.93
CA THR A 89 7.79 1.56 5.05
C THR A 89 6.38 1.94 5.50
N ALA A 90 6.15 1.97 6.82
CA ALA A 90 5.00 2.64 7.42
C ALA A 90 5.02 4.17 7.18
N GLY A 91 6.15 4.70 6.72
CA GLY A 91 6.37 6.13 6.63
C GLY A 91 6.43 6.77 8.01
N PRO A 92 6.46 8.11 8.06
CA PRO A 92 6.61 8.83 9.31
C PRO A 92 5.30 9.08 10.06
N TYR A 93 4.15 8.58 9.57
CA TYR A 93 2.81 8.94 10.10
C TYR A 93 1.88 7.77 10.48
N PRO A 94 2.37 6.62 11.00
CA PRO A 94 1.51 5.47 11.30
C PRO A 94 0.56 5.70 12.48
N ALA A 95 0.93 6.46 13.50
CA ALA A 95 0.20 6.60 14.76
C ALA A 95 -0.07 5.23 15.45
N ASP A 96 0.85 4.29 15.29
CA ASP A 96 0.84 2.95 15.89
C ASP A 96 1.71 2.88 17.16
N GLY A 97 2.27 3.99 17.62
CA GLY A 97 3.21 4.06 18.74
C GLY A 97 4.69 3.94 18.35
N SER A 98 5.02 3.51 17.13
CA SER A 98 6.41 3.30 16.68
C SER A 98 7.25 4.59 16.64
N ASN A 99 6.58 5.74 16.51
CA ASN A 99 7.20 7.07 16.47
C ASN A 99 6.71 8.02 17.58
N GLY A 100 6.11 7.47 18.65
CA GLY A 100 5.68 8.21 19.83
C GLY A 100 4.22 8.70 19.83
N VAL A 101 3.54 8.71 18.68
CA VAL A 101 2.08 8.93 18.60
C VAL A 101 1.40 7.56 18.48
N ASN A 102 0.38 7.31 19.29
CA ASN A 102 -0.44 6.09 19.22
C ASN A 102 -1.93 6.45 19.22
N VAL A 103 -2.66 5.95 18.23
CA VAL A 103 -4.12 6.06 18.12
C VAL A 103 -4.79 4.68 18.22
N LEU A 104 -4.00 3.60 18.20
CA LEU A 104 -4.54 2.23 18.18
C LEU A 104 -5.17 1.83 19.52
N ASP A 105 -4.79 2.47 20.63
CA ASP A 105 -5.40 2.26 21.93
C ASP A 105 -6.57 3.22 22.23
N ASP A 106 -6.88 4.15 21.32
CA ASP A 106 -7.99 5.09 21.49
C ASP A 106 -9.35 4.43 21.28
N SER A 107 -10.27 4.72 22.19
CA SER A 107 -11.67 4.30 22.05
C SER A 107 -12.30 4.92 20.81
N GLY A 108 -12.66 4.08 19.85
CA GLY A 108 -13.28 4.47 18.59
C GLY A 108 -12.44 4.18 17.35
N ILE A 109 -11.19 3.71 17.50
CA ILE A 109 -10.34 3.38 16.34
C ILE A 109 -10.84 2.17 15.54
N VAL A 110 -11.54 1.21 16.18
CA VAL A 110 -12.17 0.08 15.49
C VAL A 110 -13.46 0.56 14.83
N ARG A 111 -13.43 0.80 13.52
CA ARG A 111 -14.49 1.48 12.76
C ARG A 111 -14.33 1.28 11.25
N SER A 112 -15.46 1.28 10.54
CA SER A 112 -15.48 1.20 9.07
C SER A 112 -15.53 2.56 8.37
N ASP A 113 -16.30 3.53 8.87
CA ASP A 113 -16.27 4.91 8.33
C ASP A 113 -15.20 5.72 9.03
N ILE A 114 -14.11 6.03 8.33
CA ILE A 114 -12.94 6.74 8.87
C ILE A 114 -12.94 8.23 8.55
N ARG A 115 -13.98 8.77 7.90
CA ARG A 115 -13.96 10.17 7.41
C ARG A 115 -13.95 11.22 8.52
N SER A 116 -14.50 10.90 9.68
CA SER A 116 -14.62 11.86 10.79
C SER A 116 -13.68 11.53 11.93
N SER A 117 -13.16 12.56 12.58
CA SER A 117 -12.49 12.41 13.87
C SER A 117 -13.44 11.84 14.92
N PHE A 118 -12.88 11.34 16.01
CA PHE A 118 -13.57 10.71 17.12
C PHE A 118 -12.98 11.15 18.46
N GLY A 119 -13.70 10.87 19.54
CA GLY A 119 -13.35 11.37 20.87
C GLY A 119 -13.76 12.84 21.04
N SER A 120 -12.80 13.73 21.18
CA SER A 120 -13.03 15.16 21.44
C SER A 120 -13.38 15.98 20.20
N SER A 121 -12.88 15.57 19.02
CA SER A 121 -13.18 16.20 17.74
C SER A 121 -14.28 15.44 16.99
N GLN A 122 -15.08 16.20 16.23
CA GLN A 122 -16.10 15.68 15.30
C GLN A 122 -15.84 16.15 13.86
N THR A 123 -14.66 16.71 13.58
CA THR A 123 -14.30 17.21 12.25
C THR A 123 -14.36 16.09 11.23
N THR A 124 -14.99 16.33 10.08
CA THR A 124 -15.03 15.39 8.96
C THR A 124 -14.09 15.87 7.85
N ALA A 125 -13.16 15.01 7.44
CA ALA A 125 -12.29 15.27 6.29
C ALA A 125 -13.12 15.43 5.02
N ALA A 126 -12.87 16.50 4.27
CA ALA A 126 -13.51 16.74 2.99
C ALA A 126 -12.75 16.02 1.86
N GLY A 127 -13.46 15.58 0.83
CA GLY A 127 -12.87 14.98 -0.36
C GLY A 127 -13.88 14.21 -1.20
N VAL A 128 -13.44 13.67 -2.33
CA VAL A 128 -14.25 12.74 -3.14
C VAL A 128 -14.45 11.45 -2.35
N SER A 129 -15.69 10.95 -2.28
CA SER A 129 -16.00 9.72 -1.53
C SER A 129 -15.22 8.53 -2.09
N LEU A 130 -14.63 7.73 -1.19
CA LEU A 130 -13.88 6.53 -1.54
C LEU A 130 -14.28 5.38 -0.61
N GLU A 131 -14.73 4.27 -1.17
CA GLU A 131 -14.77 2.99 -0.47
C GLU A 131 -13.44 2.27 -0.71
N ILE A 132 -12.80 1.75 0.33
CA ILE A 132 -11.58 0.98 0.24
C ILE A 132 -11.90 -0.46 0.63
N VAL A 133 -11.63 -1.38 -0.28
CA VAL A 133 -11.89 -2.81 -0.12
C VAL A 133 -10.55 -3.54 -0.21
N LEU A 134 -10.09 -4.11 0.90
CA LEU A 134 -8.85 -4.87 0.95
C LEU A 134 -9.19 -6.32 1.30
N THR A 135 -8.79 -7.25 0.44
CA THR A 135 -8.90 -8.69 0.68
C THR A 135 -7.54 -9.25 1.03
N VAL A 136 -7.43 -9.90 2.18
CA VAL A 136 -6.18 -10.44 2.71
C VAL A 136 -6.21 -11.96 2.61
N ARG A 137 -5.18 -12.52 1.98
CA ARG A 137 -4.98 -13.96 1.81
C ARG A 137 -3.67 -14.39 2.45
N ASP A 138 -3.62 -15.65 2.87
CA ASP A 138 -2.40 -16.31 3.33
C ASP A 138 -1.49 -16.60 2.13
N ALA A 139 -0.25 -16.12 2.14
CA ALA A 139 0.66 -16.29 1.00
C ALA A 139 1.07 -17.75 0.71
N ALA A 140 1.01 -18.62 1.72
CA ALA A 140 1.41 -20.02 1.57
C ALA A 140 0.29 -20.89 0.99
N THR A 141 -0.97 -20.57 1.29
CA THR A 141 -2.13 -21.41 0.96
C THR A 141 -3.12 -20.76 0.00
N GLY A 142 -3.07 -19.43 -0.17
CA GLY A 142 -4.05 -18.65 -0.92
C GLY A 142 -5.40 -18.49 -0.23
N SER A 143 -5.55 -19.04 0.98
CA SER A 143 -6.81 -19.03 1.74
C SER A 143 -7.13 -17.61 2.22
N ALA A 144 -8.42 -17.29 2.31
CA ALA A 144 -8.87 -16.06 2.97
C ALA A 144 -8.41 -16.02 4.43
N LEU A 145 -7.82 -14.90 4.86
CA LEU A 145 -7.47 -14.67 6.26
C LEU A 145 -8.65 -14.02 6.98
N ALA A 146 -9.63 -14.84 7.38
CA ALA A 146 -10.76 -14.39 8.17
C ALA A 146 -10.36 -14.07 9.62
N GLY A 147 -10.85 -12.95 10.14
CA GLY A 147 -10.63 -12.54 11.52
C GLY A 147 -9.37 -11.70 11.79
N ALA A 148 -8.54 -11.48 10.77
CA ALA A 148 -7.34 -10.64 10.84
C ALA A 148 -7.69 -9.17 11.13
N GLY A 149 -6.82 -8.48 11.87
CA GLY A 149 -6.94 -7.04 12.09
C GLY A 149 -6.25 -6.26 10.97
N VAL A 150 -6.94 -5.30 10.35
CA VAL A 150 -6.36 -4.39 9.35
C VAL A 150 -6.45 -2.97 9.85
N TYR A 151 -5.31 -2.33 10.03
CA TYR A 151 -5.20 -0.89 10.28
C TYR A 151 -4.92 -0.16 8.97
N LEU A 152 -5.63 0.95 8.71
CA LEU A 152 -5.49 1.74 7.49
C LEU A 152 -5.37 3.23 7.83
N TRP A 153 -4.47 3.93 7.15
CA TRP A 153 -4.36 5.39 7.24
C TRP A 153 -3.92 6.05 5.93
N HIS A 154 -4.31 7.30 5.73
CA HIS A 154 -3.82 8.11 4.61
C HIS A 154 -3.96 9.63 4.88
N CYS A 155 -3.38 10.45 4.02
CA CYS A 155 -3.53 11.91 4.08
C CYS A 155 -4.91 12.39 3.62
N ASP A 156 -5.33 13.57 4.07
CA ASP A 156 -6.52 14.23 3.54
C ASP A 156 -6.31 14.80 2.12
N ARG A 157 -7.35 15.44 1.57
CA ARG A 157 -7.32 16.03 0.21
C ARG A 157 -6.29 17.16 0.03
N ASP A 158 -5.80 17.73 1.13
CA ASP A 158 -4.80 18.79 1.15
C ASP A 158 -3.38 18.23 1.39
N GLY A 159 -3.26 16.92 1.62
CA GLY A 159 -1.99 16.22 1.85
C GLY A 159 -1.53 16.21 3.31
N ASN A 160 -2.42 16.52 4.25
CA ASN A 160 -2.11 16.51 5.68
C ASN A 160 -2.41 15.14 6.29
N TYR A 161 -1.53 14.68 7.17
CA TYR A 161 -1.78 13.51 8.01
C TYR A 161 -2.31 13.97 9.36
N SER A 162 -3.49 13.45 9.73
CA SER A 162 -4.08 13.65 11.06
C SER A 162 -3.10 13.21 12.14
N LEU A 163 -3.09 13.89 13.29
CA LEU A 163 -2.14 13.72 14.42
C LEU A 163 -0.70 14.20 14.17
N TYR A 164 -0.34 14.62 12.95
CA TYR A 164 1.06 14.96 12.61
C TYR A 164 1.22 16.32 11.95
N SER A 165 0.51 16.56 10.84
CA SER A 165 0.62 17.82 10.10
C SER A 165 0.04 18.95 10.94
N ASP A 166 0.69 20.12 10.97
CA ASP A 166 0.25 21.25 11.80
C ASP A 166 -1.23 21.65 11.58
N ALA A 167 -1.74 21.49 10.35
CA ALA A 167 -3.12 21.79 10.00
C ALA A 167 -4.15 20.74 10.48
N ALA A 168 -3.69 19.54 10.87
CA ALA A 168 -4.52 18.40 11.25
C ALA A 168 -4.04 17.67 12.53
N LYS A 169 -3.13 18.27 13.30
CA LYS A 169 -2.49 17.63 14.47
C LYS A 169 -3.44 17.34 15.62
N ASP A 170 -4.55 18.08 15.70
CA ASP A 170 -5.59 17.89 16.72
C ASP A 170 -6.74 16.99 16.20
N GLU A 171 -6.58 16.39 15.02
CA GLU A 171 -7.55 15.52 14.36
C GLU A 171 -7.06 14.07 14.31
N ASN A 172 -7.98 13.11 14.22
CA ASN A 172 -7.70 11.67 14.11
C ASN A 172 -8.56 10.96 13.05
N TYR A 173 -9.13 11.72 12.11
CA TYR A 173 -9.80 11.17 10.92
C TYR A 173 -8.84 10.38 10.02
N LEU A 174 -9.41 9.65 9.07
CA LEU A 174 -8.74 8.88 8.01
C LEU A 174 -7.76 7.83 8.55
N ARG A 175 -8.10 7.29 9.73
CA ARG A 175 -7.43 6.21 10.44
C ARG A 175 -8.49 5.26 10.97
N GLY A 176 -8.29 3.95 10.83
CA GLY A 176 -9.23 2.97 11.37
C GLY A 176 -8.74 1.55 11.31
N VAL A 177 -9.22 0.75 12.26
CA VAL A 177 -9.00 -0.70 12.34
C VAL A 177 -10.31 -1.42 12.01
N GLN A 178 -10.23 -2.47 11.18
CA GLN A 178 -11.35 -3.38 10.90
C GLN A 178 -10.89 -4.83 10.98
N GLN A 179 -11.84 -5.72 11.27
CA GLN A 179 -11.65 -7.15 11.18
C GLN A 179 -12.03 -7.65 9.78
N THR A 180 -11.22 -8.49 9.17
CA THR A 180 -11.57 -9.18 7.92
C THR A 180 -12.75 -10.14 8.14
N ASP A 181 -13.65 -10.20 7.16
CA ASP A 181 -14.78 -11.14 7.14
C ASP A 181 -14.36 -12.56 6.72
N GLU A 182 -15.34 -13.45 6.52
CA GLU A 182 -15.10 -14.86 6.13
C GLU A 182 -14.37 -15.00 4.78
N ASP A 183 -14.49 -13.99 3.91
CA ASP A 183 -13.81 -13.93 2.62
C ASP A 183 -12.42 -13.26 2.72
N GLY A 184 -12.00 -12.88 3.93
CA GLY A 184 -10.74 -12.18 4.19
C GLY A 184 -10.81 -10.68 3.85
N THR A 185 -12.01 -10.11 3.71
CA THR A 185 -12.19 -8.74 3.23
C THR A 185 -12.50 -7.75 4.35
N VAL A 186 -11.87 -6.57 4.30
CA VAL A 186 -12.29 -5.37 5.05
C VAL A 186 -12.83 -4.29 4.10
N ARG A 187 -13.75 -3.47 4.61
CA ARG A 187 -14.33 -2.34 3.89
C ARG A 187 -14.26 -1.08 4.74
N PHE A 188 -13.64 -0.04 4.21
CA PHE A 188 -13.59 1.29 4.83
C PHE A 188 -14.33 2.31 3.97
N THR A 189 -15.14 3.16 4.61
CA THR A 189 -15.68 4.37 4.00
C THR A 189 -14.74 5.54 4.31
N SER A 190 -14.19 6.15 3.28
CA SER A 190 -13.18 7.21 3.37
C SER A 190 -13.38 8.31 2.31
N ILE A 191 -12.36 9.15 2.14
CA ILE A 191 -12.20 10.11 1.05
C ILE A 191 -10.93 9.81 0.25
N TYR A 192 -10.90 10.21 -1.02
CA TYR A 192 -9.75 10.01 -1.89
C TYR A 192 -8.55 10.86 -1.41
N PRO A 193 -7.37 10.28 -1.15
CA PRO A 193 -6.21 11.01 -0.63
C PRO A 193 -5.64 12.00 -1.66
N ALA A 194 -4.88 12.97 -1.18
CA ALA A 194 -4.10 13.86 -2.05
C ALA A 194 -2.89 13.16 -2.70
N CYS A 195 -2.32 13.84 -3.69
CA CYS A 195 -0.90 13.70 -4.00
C CYS A 195 -0.14 14.76 -3.19
N TYR A 196 0.61 14.36 -2.17
CA TYR A 196 1.56 15.25 -1.51
C TYR A 196 2.94 15.20 -2.22
N SER A 197 3.82 16.14 -1.90
CA SER A 197 5.09 16.30 -2.63
C SER A 197 5.99 15.06 -2.47
N GLY A 198 6.55 14.59 -3.59
CA GLY A 198 7.60 13.56 -3.61
C GLY A 198 7.12 12.10 -3.52
N ARG A 199 5.81 11.84 -3.44
CA ARG A 199 5.26 10.48 -3.38
C ARG A 199 4.05 10.30 -4.31
N TRP A 200 3.96 9.13 -4.94
CA TRP A 200 2.78 8.72 -5.68
C TRP A 200 1.57 8.58 -4.74
N PRO A 201 0.32 8.89 -5.14
CA PRO A 201 -0.85 8.78 -4.26
C PRO A 201 -1.07 7.37 -3.71
N HIS A 202 -1.21 7.26 -2.40
CA HIS A 202 -1.28 5.98 -1.71
C HIS A 202 -2.13 6.00 -0.45
N ILE A 203 -2.46 4.80 0.01
CA ILE A 203 -3.10 4.50 1.29
C ILE A 203 -2.23 3.48 2.00
N HIS A 204 -1.87 3.72 3.25
CA HIS A 204 -1.09 2.77 4.03
C HIS A 204 -1.98 1.73 4.69
N PHE A 205 -1.43 0.54 4.93
CA PHE A 205 -2.07 -0.43 5.80
C PHE A 205 -1.06 -1.28 6.57
N GLU A 206 -1.54 -1.82 7.68
CA GLU A 206 -0.90 -2.88 8.46
C GLU A 206 -1.88 -4.02 8.69
N VAL A 207 -1.37 -5.25 8.64
CA VAL A 207 -2.12 -6.47 8.97
C VAL A 207 -1.59 -7.04 10.27
N TYR A 208 -2.51 -7.44 11.14
CA TYR A 208 -2.30 -8.05 12.45
C TYR A 208 -3.01 -9.40 12.51
N GLU A 209 -2.60 -10.25 13.46
CA GLU A 209 -3.25 -11.55 13.69
C GLU A 209 -4.75 -11.42 13.95
N ASP A 210 -5.15 -10.42 14.74
CA ASP A 210 -6.53 -10.04 15.00
C ASP A 210 -6.63 -8.56 15.44
N VAL A 211 -7.86 -8.08 15.66
CA VAL A 211 -8.11 -6.69 16.10
C VAL A 211 -7.55 -6.43 17.49
N ASP A 212 -7.61 -7.39 18.41
CA ASP A 212 -7.12 -7.22 19.79
C ASP A 212 -5.59 -7.00 19.80
N THR A 213 -4.87 -7.71 18.93
CA THR A 213 -3.44 -7.53 18.69
C THR A 213 -3.16 -6.15 18.11
N ALA A 214 -3.96 -5.68 17.15
CA ALA A 214 -3.81 -4.34 16.57
C ALA A 214 -3.95 -3.23 17.61
N VAL A 215 -5.05 -3.23 18.38
CA VAL A 215 -5.32 -2.17 19.38
C VAL A 215 -4.39 -2.23 20.61
N ALA A 216 -3.72 -3.37 20.81
CA ALA A 216 -2.67 -3.53 21.81
C ALA A 216 -1.27 -3.12 21.31
N THR A 217 -1.15 -2.58 20.08
CA THR A 217 0.14 -2.32 19.43
C THR A 217 1.03 -3.57 19.41
N GLY A 218 0.41 -4.71 19.07
CA GLY A 218 1.06 -6.00 19.01
C GLY A 218 1.94 -6.18 17.76
N PRO A 219 2.47 -7.40 17.54
CA PRO A 219 3.28 -7.69 16.37
C PRO A 219 2.51 -7.49 15.06
N ILE A 220 3.14 -6.78 14.12
CA ILE A 220 2.62 -6.58 12.77
C ILE A 220 3.01 -7.78 11.89
N VAL A 221 2.05 -8.34 11.16
CA VAL A 221 2.25 -9.40 10.16
C VAL A 221 2.77 -8.83 8.85
N LYS A 222 2.21 -7.69 8.43
CA LYS A 222 2.58 -7.01 7.18
C LYS A 222 2.38 -5.51 7.29
N THR A 223 3.33 -4.73 6.79
CA THR A 223 3.18 -3.30 6.52
C THR A 223 3.34 -3.09 5.03
N SER A 224 2.38 -2.44 4.39
CA SER A 224 2.49 -2.11 2.96
C SER A 224 1.60 -0.91 2.59
N GLN A 225 1.47 -0.64 1.29
CA GLN A 225 0.75 0.51 0.77
C GLN A 225 -0.07 0.12 -0.47
N ILE A 226 -1.22 0.76 -0.65
CA ILE A 226 -2.07 0.66 -1.83
C ILE A 226 -1.75 1.86 -2.72
N ALA A 227 -1.30 1.63 -3.95
CA ALA A 227 -1.11 2.67 -4.96
C ALA A 227 -2.43 2.95 -5.70
N LEU A 228 -2.74 4.23 -5.94
CA LEU A 228 -3.93 4.62 -6.70
C LEU A 228 -3.57 4.87 -8.18
N PRO A 229 -4.33 4.32 -9.15
CA PRO A 229 -3.95 4.40 -10.56
C PRO A 229 -4.07 5.82 -11.13
N GLU A 230 -3.20 6.13 -12.09
CA GLU A 230 -3.08 7.45 -12.71
C GLU A 230 -4.40 7.98 -13.27
N GLU A 231 -5.21 7.11 -13.90
CA GLU A 231 -6.49 7.50 -14.49
C GLU A 231 -7.48 8.04 -13.44
N ALA A 232 -7.55 7.40 -12.27
CA ALA A 232 -8.41 7.84 -11.18
C ALA A 232 -7.86 9.13 -10.54
N ASN A 233 -6.55 9.20 -10.32
CA ASN A 233 -5.87 10.39 -9.81
C ASN A 233 -6.17 11.62 -10.69
N ALA A 234 -6.04 11.50 -12.01
CA ALA A 234 -6.30 12.58 -12.95
C ALA A 234 -7.75 13.10 -12.87
N LYS A 235 -8.72 12.20 -12.74
CA LYS A 235 -10.15 12.55 -12.63
C LYS A 235 -10.47 13.24 -11.30
N VAL A 236 -9.92 12.74 -10.19
CA VAL A 236 -10.17 13.31 -8.86
C VAL A 236 -9.47 14.65 -8.69
N TYR A 237 -8.22 14.80 -9.14
CA TYR A 237 -7.46 16.04 -8.96
C TYR A 237 -7.95 17.19 -9.86
N ALA A 238 -8.78 16.89 -10.86
CA ALA A 238 -9.50 17.91 -11.63
C ALA A 238 -10.69 18.54 -10.86
N THR A 239 -10.99 18.10 -9.64
CA THR A 239 -12.09 18.61 -8.80
C THR A 239 -11.62 19.68 -7.82
N SER A 240 -12.56 20.50 -7.33
CA SER A 240 -12.25 21.57 -6.37
C SER A 240 -11.76 21.01 -5.03
N GLY A 241 -10.70 21.63 -4.50
CA GLY A 241 -10.06 21.22 -3.23
C GLY A 241 -8.90 20.23 -3.40
N TYR A 242 -8.52 19.88 -4.62
CA TYR A 242 -7.34 19.05 -4.92
C TYR A 242 -6.29 19.81 -5.74
N GLU A 243 -6.34 21.15 -5.79
CA GLU A 243 -5.48 21.97 -6.67
C GLU A 243 -3.99 21.77 -6.39
N GLN A 244 -3.61 21.52 -5.12
CA GLN A 244 -2.24 21.20 -4.76
C GLN A 244 -1.80 19.83 -5.32
N SER A 245 -2.71 18.85 -5.32
CA SER A 245 -2.46 17.52 -5.87
C SER A 245 -2.14 17.56 -7.37
N VAL A 246 -2.78 18.47 -8.14
CA VAL A 246 -2.44 18.66 -9.56
C VAL A 246 -0.96 18.99 -9.75
N ARG A 247 -0.44 19.93 -8.94
CA ARG A 247 0.97 20.34 -9.02
C ARG A 247 1.90 19.23 -8.61
N ASN A 248 1.60 18.53 -7.51
CA ASN A 248 2.45 17.48 -6.98
C ASN A 248 2.45 16.25 -7.90
N ALA A 249 1.29 15.83 -8.40
CA ALA A 249 1.16 14.70 -9.30
C ALA A 249 1.94 14.90 -10.62
N SER A 250 2.08 16.14 -11.10
CA SER A 250 2.90 16.42 -12.29
C SER A 250 4.42 16.25 -12.09
N GLN A 251 4.86 16.04 -10.86
CA GLN A 251 6.28 15.93 -10.49
C GLN A 251 6.70 14.51 -10.12
N VAL A 252 5.78 13.55 -10.11
CA VAL A 252 6.02 12.16 -9.72
C VAL A 252 5.43 11.20 -10.74
N THR A 253 5.97 9.98 -10.81
CA THR A 253 5.41 8.87 -11.57
C THR A 253 5.37 7.64 -10.67
N LEU A 254 4.44 6.71 -10.91
CA LEU A 254 4.37 5.47 -10.13
C LEU A 254 5.70 4.72 -10.15
N THR A 255 6.29 4.55 -11.33
CA THR A 255 7.59 3.89 -11.52
C THR A 255 8.79 4.68 -11.01
N GLY A 256 8.60 5.96 -10.68
CA GLY A 256 9.63 6.82 -10.10
C GLY A 256 9.49 6.98 -8.58
N ASP A 257 8.42 6.46 -7.99
CA ASP A 257 8.20 6.47 -6.55
C ASP A 257 9.16 5.51 -5.86
N ASN A 258 9.64 5.89 -4.67
CA ASN A 258 10.63 5.10 -3.94
C ASN A 258 10.04 3.89 -3.20
N VAL A 259 8.72 3.72 -3.20
CA VAL A 259 7.99 2.57 -2.64
C VAL A 259 7.52 1.67 -3.78
N PHE A 260 6.84 2.20 -4.79
CA PHE A 260 6.26 1.38 -5.86
C PHE A 260 7.14 1.19 -7.10
N GLY A 261 8.29 1.86 -7.18
CA GLY A 261 9.08 1.94 -8.41
C GLY A 261 9.86 0.68 -8.77
N ASP A 262 10.07 -0.23 -7.83
CA ASP A 262 10.86 -1.45 -8.00
C ASP A 262 10.14 -2.54 -8.80
N ASP A 263 8.83 -2.68 -8.63
CA ASP A 263 7.96 -3.59 -9.40
C ASP A 263 6.86 -2.88 -10.21
N GLY A 264 6.82 -1.54 -10.15
CA GLY A 264 5.79 -0.74 -10.80
C GLY A 264 4.43 -0.78 -10.10
N GLY A 265 4.39 -1.20 -8.84
CA GLY A 265 3.19 -1.35 -8.01
C GLY A 265 2.33 -2.55 -8.39
N ILE A 266 2.88 -3.57 -9.06
CA ILE A 266 2.08 -4.67 -9.62
C ILE A 266 1.27 -5.42 -8.54
N HIS A 267 1.80 -5.51 -7.31
CA HIS A 267 1.12 -6.14 -6.17
C HIS A 267 0.30 -5.16 -5.31
N GLN A 268 0.32 -3.87 -5.63
CA GLN A 268 -0.16 -2.80 -4.75
C GLN A 268 -1.12 -1.82 -5.44
N ILE A 269 -1.26 -1.87 -6.77
CA ILE A 269 -2.15 -0.97 -7.50
C ILE A 269 -3.62 -1.39 -7.36
N ALA A 270 -4.44 -0.48 -6.83
CA ALA A 270 -5.86 -0.76 -6.67
C ALA A 270 -6.60 -0.82 -8.01
N THR A 271 -7.51 -1.78 -8.13
CA THR A 271 -8.57 -1.75 -9.14
C THR A 271 -9.60 -0.69 -8.75
N MET A 272 -9.90 0.24 -9.66
CA MET A 272 -10.81 1.36 -9.39
C MET A 272 -12.13 1.20 -10.16
N THR A 273 -13.25 1.38 -9.46
CA THR A 273 -14.58 1.49 -10.08
C THR A 273 -15.31 2.73 -9.55
N GLY A 274 -16.35 3.19 -10.25
CA GLY A 274 -17.13 4.36 -9.86
C GLY A 274 -16.71 5.65 -10.60
N SER A 275 -17.02 6.80 -9.98
CA SER A 275 -16.81 8.12 -10.58
C SER A 275 -16.75 9.22 -9.53
N VAL A 276 -16.25 10.40 -9.89
CA VAL A 276 -16.19 11.57 -9.00
C VAL A 276 -17.54 11.89 -8.35
N SER A 277 -18.65 11.88 -9.10
CA SER A 277 -19.97 12.25 -8.58
C SER A 277 -20.64 11.13 -7.77
N GLY A 278 -20.35 9.87 -8.09
CA GLY A 278 -20.90 8.70 -7.40
C GLY A 278 -20.04 8.17 -6.25
N GLY A 279 -18.81 8.65 -6.13
CA GLY A 279 -17.77 8.02 -5.32
C GLY A 279 -17.02 6.92 -6.09
N TYR A 280 -15.81 6.63 -5.63
CA TYR A 280 -14.99 5.54 -6.12
C TYR A 280 -14.99 4.36 -5.15
N THR A 281 -14.75 3.16 -5.66
CA THR A 281 -14.29 2.01 -4.87
C THR A 281 -12.88 1.64 -5.34
N ALA A 282 -11.94 1.58 -4.40
CA ALA A 282 -10.60 1.02 -4.58
C ALA A 282 -10.58 -0.40 -4.02
N ALA A 283 -10.32 -1.40 -4.86
CA ALA A 283 -10.23 -2.79 -4.45
C ALA A 283 -8.80 -3.34 -4.70
N LEU A 284 -8.24 -4.01 -3.69
CA LEU A 284 -6.96 -4.72 -3.79
C LEU A 284 -7.06 -6.06 -3.06
N THR A 285 -6.53 -7.12 -3.67
CA THR A 285 -6.33 -8.41 -3.01
C THR A 285 -4.82 -8.58 -2.78
N ILE A 286 -4.42 -8.88 -1.54
CA ILE A 286 -3.03 -9.08 -1.14
C ILE A 286 -2.83 -10.47 -0.55
N ALA A 287 -1.62 -10.99 -0.69
CA ALA A 287 -1.13 -12.15 0.04
C ALA A 287 -0.12 -11.70 1.10
N VAL A 288 -0.23 -12.18 2.35
CA VAL A 288 0.65 -11.81 3.47
C VAL A 288 1.30 -12.99 4.16
#